data_AF-A0A846TUU4-F1
#
_entry.id   AF-A0A846TUU4-F1
#
_cell.length_a   1.000
_cell.length_b   1.000
_cell.length_c   1.000
_cell.angle_alpha   90.00
_cell.angle_beta   90.00
_cell.angle_gamma   90.00
#
_symmetry.space_group_name_H-M   'P 1'
#
loop_
_entity.id
_entity.type
_entity.pdbx_description
1 polymer ?
#
loop_
_entity_poly.entity_id
_entity_poly.type
_entity_poly.pdbx_seq_one_letter_code
_entity_poly.pdbx_strand_id
1 'polypeptide(L)' 'MAKKELPKDYVPKNSSMARNEEEIEDLGKQMEHRRTGEELKEDYDKVPDPIQFDKSNEKK' A
#
# COMPACT_ATOMS: atom_id res chain seq x y z
N MET A 1 13.23 1.33 -25.06
CA MET A 1 12.77 1.84 -23.75
C MET A 1 14.02 2.24 -22.96
N ALA A 2 14.29 3.54 -22.81
CA ALA A 2 15.42 4.00 -22.01
C ALA A 2 15.19 3.59 -20.54
N LYS A 3 16.16 2.91 -19.93
CA LYS A 3 16.12 2.58 -18.50
C LYS A 3 16.29 3.90 -17.73
N LYS A 4 15.20 4.47 -17.22
CA LYS A 4 15.27 5.55 -16.23
C LYS A 4 15.84 4.94 -14.96
N GLU A 5 17.05 5.32 -14.61
CA GLU A 5 17.67 4.95 -13.34
C GLU A 5 16.87 5.61 -12.20
N LEU A 6 16.51 4.81 -11.20
CA LEU A 6 15.80 5.31 -10.03
C LEU A 6 16.80 6.01 -9.10
N PRO A 7 16.40 7.10 -8.42
CA PRO A 7 17.26 7.76 -7.45
C PRO A 7 17.69 6.79 -6.35
N LYS A 8 18.88 7.02 -5.77
CA LYS A 8 19.47 6.12 -4.77
C LYS A 8 18.60 5.92 -3.52
N ASP A 9 17.82 6.94 -3.18
CA ASP A 9 16.91 6.94 -2.03
C ASP A 9 15.45 6.66 -2.43
N TYR A 10 15.23 6.14 -3.64
CA TYR A 10 13.90 5.79 -4.10
C TYR A 10 13.34 4.63 -3.29
N VAL A 11 12.26 4.87 -2.57
CA VAL A 11 11.48 3.81 -1.95
C VAL A 11 10.14 3.65 -2.70
N PRO A 12 9.74 2.42 -3.07
CA PRO A 12 8.44 2.14 -3.68
C PRO A 12 7.26 2.48 -2.75
N LYS A 13 6.15 3.02 -3.28
CA LYS A 13 4.96 3.41 -2.48
C LYS A 13 4.43 2.26 -1.61
N ASN A 14 4.32 1.05 -2.16
CA ASN A 14 3.92 -0.15 -1.43
C ASN A 14 5.14 -0.98 -0.95
N SER A 15 6.19 -0.32 -0.48
CA SER A 15 7.36 -1.02 0.09
C SER A 15 6.94 -1.87 1.30
N SER A 16 7.53 -3.06 1.42
CA SER A 16 7.30 -3.95 2.57
C SER A 16 7.97 -3.45 3.85
N MET A 17 8.88 -2.49 3.74
CA MET A 17 9.62 -1.88 4.86
C MET A 17 9.26 -0.40 4.97
N ALA A 18 9.04 0.08 6.20
CA ALA A 18 8.83 1.48 6.52
C ALA A 18 10.09 2.32 6.19
N ARG A 19 9.88 3.55 5.73
CA ARG A 19 10.93 4.48 5.30
C ARG A 19 11.52 5.31 6.44
N ASN A 20 10.70 5.60 7.44
CA ASN A 20 11.01 6.47 8.55
C ASN A 20 10.20 6.08 9.80
N GLU A 21 10.51 6.72 10.92
CA GLU A 21 9.83 6.48 12.20
C GLU A 21 8.34 6.85 12.15
N GLU A 22 7.97 7.92 11.44
CA GLU A 22 6.58 8.32 11.25
C GLU A 22 5.75 7.22 10.55
N GLU A 23 6.28 6.59 9.50
CA GLU A 23 5.61 5.46 8.84
C GLU A 23 5.46 4.24 9.75
N ILE A 24 6.40 4.01 10.68
CA ILE A 24 6.31 2.91 11.67
C ILE A 24 5.13 3.16 12.61
N GLU A 25 4.97 4.39 13.10
CA GLU A 25 3.85 4.75 13.98
C GLU A 25 2.50 4.62 13.27
N ASP A 26 2.41 5.10 12.03
CA ASP A 26 1.19 5.03 11.24
C ASP A 26 0.82 3.60 10.86
N LEU A 27 1.80 2.75 10.56
CA LEU A 27 1.59 1.31 10.39
C LEU A 27 1.07 0.66 11.68
N GLY A 28 1.60 1.06 12.84
CA GLY A 28 1.12 0.61 14.15
C GLY A 28 -0.37 0.93 14.37
N LYS A 29 -0.76 2.18 14.09
CA LYS A 29 -2.17 2.62 14.14
C LYS A 29 -3.05 1.87 13.15
N GLN A 30 -2.55 1.59 11.94
CA GLN A 30 -3.26 0.80 10.94
C GLN A 30 -3.52 -0.64 11.42
N MET A 31 -2.54 -1.26 12.08
CA MET A 31 -2.67 -2.61 12.68
C MET A 31 -3.64 -2.63 13.86
N GLU A 32 -3.60 -1.62 14.73
CA GLU A 32 -4.48 -1.49 15.88
C GLU A 32 -5.95 -1.37 15.48
N HIS A 33 -6.23 -0.53 14.47
CA HIS A 33 -7.60 -0.25 14.03
C HIS A 33 -8.13 -1.20 12.95
N ARG A 34 -7.35 -2.19 12.48
CA ARG A 34 -7.70 -3.10 11.37
C ARG A 34 -8.37 -2.35 10.20
N ARG A 35 -7.75 -1.24 9.79
CA ARG A 35 -8.33 -0.33 8.79
C ARG A 35 -8.67 -1.05 7.49
N THR A 36 -9.76 -0.64 6.85
CA THR A 36 -10.21 -1.22 5.58
C THR A 36 -9.36 -0.71 4.41
N GLY A 37 -9.44 -1.40 3.26
CA GLY A 37 -8.73 -1.00 2.05
C GLY A 37 -9.12 0.39 1.51
N GLU A 38 -10.31 0.90 1.86
CA GLU A 38 -10.79 2.23 1.49
C GLU A 38 -10.05 3.31 2.30
N GLU A 39 -9.95 3.15 3.62
CA GLU A 39 -9.23 4.07 4.51
C GLU A 39 -7.73 4.13 4.20
N LEU A 40 -7.11 2.99 3.87
CA LEU A 40 -5.69 2.95 3.47
C LEU A 40 -5.39 3.73 2.19
N LYS A 41 -6.38 3.82 1.29
CA LYS A 41 -6.25 4.54 0.04
C LYS A 41 -6.47 6.04 0.23
N GLU A 42 -7.48 6.42 1.01
CA GLU A 42 -7.84 7.82 1.24
C GLU A 42 -6.85 8.54 2.16
N ASP A 43 -6.46 7.92 3.28
CA ASP A 43 -5.65 8.56 4.31
C ASP A 43 -4.15 8.41 4.08
N TYR A 44 -3.72 7.33 3.42
CA TYR A 44 -2.30 6.95 3.34
C TYR A 44 -1.77 6.76 1.92
N ASP A 45 -2.57 7.04 0.89
CA ASP A 45 -2.19 6.92 -0.52
C ASP A 45 -1.55 5.55 -0.86
N LYS A 46 -2.01 4.49 -0.16
CA LYS A 46 -1.60 3.10 -0.38
C LYS A 46 -2.56 2.43 -1.34
N VAL A 47 -2.01 1.60 -2.24
CA VAL A 47 -2.86 0.78 -3.12
C VAL A 47 -3.23 -0.48 -2.36
N PRO A 48 -4.53 -0.74 -2.13
CA PRO A 48 -4.98 -1.98 -1.47
C PRO A 48 -4.64 -3.18 -2.34
N ASP A 49 -4.53 -4.34 -1.70
CA ASP A 49 -4.25 -5.58 -2.41
C ASP A 49 -5.30 -5.82 -3.51
N PRO A 50 -4.89 -6.21 -4.72
CA PRO A 50 -5.83 -6.52 -5.79
C PRO A 50 -6.77 -7.63 -5.32
N ILE A 51 -8.07 -7.45 -5.59
CA ILE A 51 -9.09 -8.45 -5.30
C ILE A 51 -8.65 -9.75 -5.97
N GLN A 52 -8.33 -10.76 -5.15
CA GLN A 52 -8.05 -12.09 -5.66
C GLN A 52 -9.31 -12.57 -6.38
N PHE A 53 -9.15 -13.07 -7.60
CA PHE A 53 -10.26 -13.55 -8.40
C PHE A 53 -11.11 -14.53 -7.59
N ASP A 54 -12.39 -14.21 -7.42
CA ASP A 54 -13.36 -15.08 -6.76
C ASP A 54 -14.52 -15.34 -7.73
N LYS A 55 -15.02 -16.57 -7.75
CA LYS A 55 -16.14 -16.97 -8.63
C LYS A 55 -17.41 -16.16 -8.35
N SER A 56 -17.52 -15.57 -7.16
CA SER A 56 -18.57 -14.65 -6.76
C SER A 56 -18.53 -13.28 -7.47
N ASN A 57 -17.37 -12.90 -8.05
CA ASN A 57 -17.16 -11.65 -8.79
C ASN A 57 -17.43 -11.78 -10.31
N GLU A 58 -17.89 -12.93 -10.80
CA GLU A 58 -18.50 -13.02 -12.12
C GLU A 58 -19.78 -12.18 -12.13
N LYS A 59 -19.70 -10.95 -12.67
CA LYS A 59 -20.90 -10.21 -13.03
C LYS A 59 -21.67 -11.05 -14.06
N LYS A 60 -22.86 -11.50 -13.68
CA LYS A 60 -23.87 -12.07 -14.57
C LYS A 60 -24.23 -11.11 -15.70
#